data_AF-A0A965R4P5-F1
#
_entry.id   AF-A0A965R4P5-F1
#
_cell.length_a   1.000
_cell.length_b   1.000
_cell.length_c   1.000
_cell.angle_alpha   90.00
_cell.angle_beta   90.00
_cell.angle_gamma   90.00
#
_symmetry.space_group_name_H-M   'P 1'
#
loop_
_entity.id
_entity.type
_entity.pdbx_description
1 polymer ?
#
loop_
_entity_poly.entity_id
_entity_poly.type
_entity_poly.pdbx_seq_one_letter_code
_entity_poly.pdbx_strand_id
1 'polypeptide(L)'
;DMILFEDSADTVTHTPWTDVAITSFYSSHLITAGGSGGMVMFNCEKQLKRATMFRDWGRIGDNSEDVTTRFEHTVDGIPYDYKFLYGAVGYNMKSSEMNAAFGLVQLDRIEEIRTKRRTVFNRYIENLKDVPEIVLPLNTFDSDWLAIAFMYKNRMSLLTYLEAHNVQTRVCFAGNVTRHPAYRQFLGEFPNADRIMAEGFLLGPNLLSQIRRTIDRVDGEPIGSGFRRTQVALEGEEPRSARVFRICTFTGSWAINETKTVTFKYQTSTPNTASVVNLFFPYPASTNATDCAIAKDGTAWHLIDVPFQTATAVFIGETATGIRVVSTATQTAVADVLIAATLNTSNCSIIVSRTQATVSLTVLQSTATAVFVASTYTASFVRFKVT
;
A
#
# COMPACT_ATOMS: atom_id res chain seq x y z
N ASP A 1 -15.20 39.09 -0.02
CA ASP A 1 -13.86 38.47 -0.13
C ASP A 1 -13.79 37.21 0.74
N MET A 2 -14.28 36.08 0.22
CA MET A 2 -14.09 34.77 0.86
C MET A 2 -12.84 34.12 0.30
N ILE A 3 -12.07 33.42 1.15
CA ILE A 3 -10.96 32.58 0.69
C ILE A 3 -11.52 31.23 0.25
N LEU A 4 -11.22 30.81 -0.98
CA LEU A 4 -11.68 29.56 -1.56
C LEU A 4 -10.62 28.47 -1.40
N PHE A 5 -10.96 27.45 -0.60
CA PHE A 5 -10.19 26.23 -0.46
C PHE A 5 -10.81 25.13 -1.31
N GLU A 6 -10.03 24.51 -2.18
CA GLU A 6 -10.40 23.29 -2.87
C GLU A 6 -9.80 22.08 -2.16
N ASP A 7 -10.67 21.16 -1.74
CA ASP A 7 -10.26 19.83 -1.35
C ASP A 7 -10.22 18.93 -2.59
N SER A 8 -9.03 18.90 -3.20
CA SER A 8 -8.67 17.99 -4.30
C SER A 8 -8.04 16.71 -3.74
N ALA A 9 -8.47 16.18 -2.58
CA ALA A 9 -7.90 14.91 -2.10
C ALA A 9 -8.08 13.79 -3.12
N ASP A 10 -9.29 13.67 -3.67
CA ASP A 10 -9.70 12.64 -4.65
C ASP A 10 -9.43 13.02 -6.10
N THR A 11 -8.82 14.18 -6.35
CA THR A 11 -8.45 14.66 -7.69
C THR A 11 -7.00 15.13 -7.71
N VAL A 12 -6.38 15.20 -8.88
CA VAL A 12 -5.08 15.87 -9.03
C VAL A 12 -5.27 16.85 -10.16
N THR A 13 -5.76 18.04 -9.84
CA THR A 13 -6.24 19.02 -10.81
C THR A 13 -5.47 20.33 -10.73
N HIS A 14 -5.44 21.05 -11.84
CA HIS A 14 -4.91 22.41 -11.91
C HIS A 14 -6.07 23.40 -11.86
N THR A 15 -6.16 24.16 -10.76
CA THR A 15 -7.32 25.02 -10.49
C THR A 15 -6.88 26.46 -10.19
N PRO A 16 -6.69 27.30 -11.23
CA PRO A 16 -6.16 28.66 -11.06
C PRO A 16 -7.13 29.64 -10.37
N TRP A 17 -8.39 29.24 -10.16
CA TRP A 17 -9.43 30.11 -9.57
C TRP A 17 -9.58 29.96 -8.06
N THR A 18 -8.86 29.03 -7.43
CA THR A 18 -8.92 28.79 -5.98
C THR A 18 -7.77 29.53 -5.30
N ASP A 19 -7.92 29.92 -4.04
CA ASP A 19 -6.81 30.54 -3.31
C ASP A 19 -5.81 29.47 -2.83
N VAL A 20 -6.38 28.36 -2.37
CA VAL A 20 -5.66 27.21 -1.81
C VAL A 20 -6.26 25.93 -2.36
N ALA A 21 -5.42 24.98 -2.75
CA ALA A 21 -5.83 23.63 -3.11
C ALA A 21 -5.07 22.59 -2.28
N ILE A 22 -5.74 21.53 -1.87
CA ILE A 22 -5.18 20.45 -1.06
C ILE A 22 -5.35 19.15 -1.82
N THR A 23 -4.31 18.32 -1.91
CA THR A 23 -4.42 16.97 -2.48
C THR A 23 -3.80 15.93 -1.56
N SER A 24 -4.27 14.69 -1.71
CA SER A 24 -3.91 13.55 -0.87
C SER A 24 -3.11 12.53 -1.65
N PHE A 25 -2.09 11.97 -1.00
CA PHE A 25 -1.26 10.90 -1.55
C PHE A 25 -1.41 9.60 -0.77
N TYR A 26 -2.53 9.44 -0.07
CA TYR A 26 -2.89 8.17 0.57
C TYR A 26 -3.09 7.07 -0.48
N SER A 27 -2.82 5.81 -0.10
CA SER A 27 -2.64 4.67 -1.01
C SER A 27 -3.73 4.44 -2.05
N SER A 28 -4.98 4.83 -1.76
CA SER A 28 -6.11 4.62 -2.67
C SER A 28 -6.33 5.75 -3.68
N HIS A 29 -5.75 6.94 -3.47
CA HIS A 29 -5.96 8.13 -4.30
C HIS A 29 -5.36 7.96 -5.71
N LEU A 30 -5.51 8.98 -6.57
CA LEU A 30 -5.02 8.94 -7.95
C LEU A 30 -3.54 8.56 -8.02
N ILE A 31 -2.73 9.19 -7.17
CA ILE A 31 -1.32 8.86 -6.96
C ILE A 31 -1.05 8.66 -5.47
N THR A 32 0.04 7.96 -5.15
CA THR A 32 0.48 7.77 -3.77
C THR A 32 1.95 8.10 -3.58
N ALA A 33 2.26 8.67 -2.43
CA ALA A 33 3.61 9.05 -2.04
C ALA A 33 4.15 8.03 -1.02
N GLY A 34 4.06 6.73 -1.31
CA GLY A 34 4.47 5.69 -0.35
C GLY A 34 3.45 5.43 0.77
N GLY A 35 2.15 5.53 0.45
CA GLY A 35 1.04 5.16 1.33
C GLY A 35 0.49 6.30 2.20
N SER A 36 1.23 7.38 2.38
CA SER A 36 0.80 8.58 3.09
C SER A 36 1.44 9.84 2.51
N GLY A 37 0.85 10.99 2.80
CA GLY A 37 1.32 12.29 2.34
C GLY A 37 0.19 13.12 1.75
N GLY A 38 0.53 14.35 1.39
CA GLY A 38 -0.35 15.29 0.75
C GLY A 38 0.42 16.55 0.37
N MET A 39 -0.26 17.43 -0.34
CA MET A 39 0.32 18.69 -0.78
C MET A 39 -0.72 19.79 -0.64
N VAL A 40 -0.27 20.96 -0.18
CA VAL A 40 -1.08 22.18 -0.15
C VAL A 40 -0.43 23.17 -1.12
N MET A 41 -1.23 23.66 -2.05
CA MET A 41 -0.85 24.56 -3.12
C MET A 41 -1.52 25.91 -2.89
N PHE A 42 -0.82 27.00 -3.23
CA PHE A 42 -1.26 28.36 -2.96
C PHE A 42 -1.01 29.23 -4.18
N ASN A 43 -1.98 30.08 -4.51
CA ASN A 43 -1.79 31.14 -5.51
C ASN A 43 -1.23 32.43 -4.92
N CYS A 44 -1.21 32.56 -3.58
CA CYS A 44 -0.69 33.72 -2.87
C CYS A 44 0.54 33.38 -2.03
N GLU A 45 1.67 34.05 -2.30
CA GLU A 45 2.94 33.84 -1.58
C GLU A 45 2.82 34.13 -0.07
N LYS A 46 2.01 35.11 0.32
CA LYS A 46 1.75 35.42 1.73
C LYS A 46 1.10 34.24 2.46
N GLN A 47 0.18 33.53 1.80
CA GLN A 47 -0.47 32.34 2.35
C GLN A 47 0.52 31.18 2.41
N LEU A 48 1.32 30.95 1.36
CA LEU A 48 2.38 29.94 1.33
C LEU A 48 3.39 30.11 2.47
N LYS A 49 3.87 31.35 2.70
CA LYS A 49 4.78 31.67 3.81
C LYS A 49 4.15 31.29 5.14
N ARG A 50 2.90 31.71 5.38
CA ARG A 50 2.18 31.41 6.62
C ARG A 50 1.92 29.92 6.81
N ALA A 51 1.56 29.19 5.76
CA ALA A 51 1.37 27.75 5.79
C ALA A 51 2.67 26.99 6.08
N THR A 52 3.79 27.46 5.52
CA THR A 52 5.12 26.88 5.78
C THR A 52 5.52 27.05 7.25
N MET A 53 5.23 28.21 7.86
CA MET A 53 5.41 28.41 9.30
C MET A 53 4.57 27.39 10.08
N PHE A 54 3.26 27.25 9.80
CA PHE A 54 2.42 26.27 10.48
C PHE A 54 2.89 24.82 10.30
N ARG A 55 3.44 24.46 9.13
CA ARG A 55 3.97 23.12 8.85
C ARG A 55 5.26 22.82 9.62
N ASP A 56 6.06 23.85 9.90
CA ASP A 56 7.43 23.74 10.39
C ASP A 56 7.60 24.40 11.77
N TRP A 57 6.87 23.88 12.76
CA TRP A 57 6.88 24.29 14.17
C TRP A 57 6.56 25.76 14.47
N GLY A 58 6.15 26.55 13.47
CA GLY A 58 5.85 27.97 13.60
C GLY A 58 7.03 28.89 13.30
N ARG A 59 8.14 28.36 12.77
CA ARG A 59 9.38 29.11 12.55
C ARG A 59 9.23 30.19 11.47
N ILE A 60 9.71 31.40 11.76
CA ILE A 60 9.73 32.55 10.84
C ILE A 60 10.90 32.44 9.87
N GLY A 61 12.03 31.95 10.38
CA GLY A 61 13.28 31.91 9.66
C GLY A 61 13.24 31.08 8.39
N ASP A 62 14.08 31.46 7.42
CA ASP A 62 14.51 30.55 6.39
C ASP A 62 15.49 29.53 7.02
N ASN A 63 15.68 28.38 6.37
CA ASN A 63 16.65 27.39 6.84
C ASN A 63 18.11 27.83 6.54
N SER A 64 18.38 29.13 6.50
CA SER A 64 19.72 29.69 6.27
C SER A 64 20.62 29.40 7.47
N GLU A 65 21.87 29.04 7.18
CA GLU A 65 22.93 28.84 8.19
C GLU A 65 23.98 29.95 8.15
N ASP A 66 23.71 31.03 7.41
CA ASP A 66 24.60 32.20 7.38
C ASP A 66 24.59 32.90 8.74
N VAL A 67 25.72 32.80 9.42
CA VAL A 67 25.95 33.36 10.77
C VAL A 67 25.69 34.86 10.82
N THR A 68 25.96 35.59 9.74
CA THR A 68 25.82 37.06 9.73
C THR A 68 24.36 37.47 9.88
N THR A 69 23.46 36.88 9.09
CA THR A 69 22.03 37.20 9.11
C THR A 69 21.29 36.46 10.23
N ARG A 70 21.74 35.26 10.62
CA ARG A 70 21.08 34.42 11.63
C ARG A 70 21.06 35.01 13.04
N PHE A 71 22.05 35.84 13.40
CA PHE A 71 22.16 36.44 14.74
C PHE A 71 21.82 37.95 14.78
N GLU A 72 21.28 38.52 13.71
CA GLU A 72 20.83 39.92 13.63
C GLU A 72 19.44 40.17 14.27
N HIS A 73 18.87 39.16 14.94
CA HIS A 73 17.51 39.20 15.47
C HIS A 73 17.50 39.26 17.00
N THR A 74 16.43 39.85 17.55
CA THR A 74 16.20 39.90 19.00
C THR A 74 14.77 39.52 19.35
N VAL A 75 14.60 38.93 20.53
CA VAL A 75 13.29 38.71 21.18
C VAL A 75 13.32 39.44 22.51
N ASP A 76 12.45 40.44 22.67
CA ASP A 76 12.39 41.26 23.89
C ASP A 76 13.77 41.81 24.33
N GLY A 77 14.57 42.23 23.36
CA GLY A 77 15.92 42.78 23.57
C GLY A 77 17.03 41.73 23.79
N ILE A 78 16.71 40.44 23.72
CA ILE A 78 17.67 39.34 23.84
C ILE A 78 18.13 38.93 22.43
N PRO A 79 19.43 39.01 22.09
CA PRO A 79 19.95 38.47 20.84
C PRO A 79 19.59 36.99 20.69
N TYR A 80 19.02 36.62 19.54
CA TYR A 80 18.48 35.29 19.34
C TYR A 80 18.72 34.79 17.92
N ASP A 81 18.63 33.47 17.79
CA ASP A 81 18.83 32.77 16.54
C ASP A 81 17.56 32.82 15.69
N TYR A 82 17.66 33.38 14.48
CA TYR A 82 16.53 33.51 13.55
C TYR A 82 15.86 32.17 13.23
N LYS A 83 16.63 31.08 13.20
CA LYS A 83 16.14 29.72 12.95
C LYS A 83 15.16 29.24 14.03
N PHE A 84 15.26 29.78 15.24
CA PHE A 84 14.42 29.44 16.37
C PHE A 84 13.48 30.60 16.75
N LEU A 85 13.22 31.51 15.83
CA LEU A 85 12.19 32.54 15.98
C LEU A 85 10.83 31.99 15.52
N TYR A 86 9.79 32.13 16.34
CA TYR A 86 8.47 31.56 16.07
C TYR A 86 7.42 32.66 15.90
N GLY A 87 6.70 32.63 14.78
CA GLY A 87 5.68 33.63 14.41
C GLY A 87 4.25 33.10 14.45
N ALA A 88 4.08 31.81 14.73
CA ALA A 88 2.79 31.15 14.89
C ALA A 88 2.92 29.93 15.81
N VAL A 89 1.80 29.48 16.37
CA VAL A 89 1.72 28.14 16.98
C VAL A 89 1.64 27.12 15.85
N GLY A 90 2.78 26.56 15.47
CA GLY A 90 2.88 25.58 14.39
C GLY A 90 2.80 24.13 14.83
N TYR A 91 2.96 23.25 13.86
CA TYR A 91 2.86 21.79 13.96
C TYR A 91 4.09 21.14 13.33
N ASN A 92 4.22 19.82 13.47
CA ASN A 92 5.17 19.03 12.70
C ASN A 92 4.41 18.23 11.63
N MET A 93 4.21 18.83 10.46
CA MET A 93 3.45 18.25 9.34
C MET A 93 4.32 18.09 8.08
N LYS A 94 5.64 18.01 8.24
CA LYS A 94 6.56 17.75 7.12
C LYS A 94 6.43 16.30 6.68
N SER A 95 6.34 16.10 5.37
CA SER A 95 6.42 14.77 4.76
C SER A 95 7.86 14.26 4.79
N SER A 96 8.06 12.95 4.72
CA SER A 96 9.41 12.36 4.57
C SER A 96 9.89 12.50 3.12
N GLU A 97 11.20 12.71 2.95
CA GLU A 97 11.87 12.68 1.64
C GLU A 97 11.60 11.36 0.89
N MET A 98 11.43 10.25 1.63
CA MET A 98 11.05 8.97 1.04
C MET A 98 9.67 9.06 0.37
N ASN A 99 8.68 9.68 1.02
CA ASN A 99 7.35 9.86 0.44
C ASN A 99 7.44 10.70 -0.84
N ALA A 100 8.21 11.80 -0.81
CA ALA A 100 8.42 12.67 -1.97
C ALA A 100 9.03 11.91 -3.15
N ALA A 101 10.05 11.08 -2.92
CA ALA A 101 10.67 10.26 -3.97
C ALA A 101 9.67 9.29 -4.63
N PHE A 102 8.78 8.66 -3.85
CA PHE A 102 7.70 7.83 -4.42
C PHE A 102 6.67 8.67 -5.20
N GLY A 103 6.31 9.84 -4.65
CA GLY A 103 5.37 10.76 -5.27
C GLY A 103 5.84 11.25 -6.64
N LEU A 104 7.12 11.61 -6.78
CA LEU A 104 7.72 12.04 -8.06
C LEU A 104 7.57 10.96 -9.15
N VAL A 105 7.88 9.70 -8.83
CA VAL A 105 7.73 8.58 -9.78
C VAL A 105 6.27 8.33 -10.16
N GLN A 106 5.32 8.54 -9.23
CA GLN A 106 3.89 8.45 -9.57
C GLN A 106 3.41 9.63 -10.41
N LEU A 107 3.90 10.84 -10.14
CA LEU A 107 3.55 12.05 -10.87
C LEU A 107 3.98 11.96 -12.33
N ASP A 108 5.16 11.40 -12.60
CA ASP A 108 5.63 11.11 -13.98
C ASP A 108 4.68 10.20 -14.78
N ARG A 109 3.82 9.46 -14.08
CA ARG A 109 2.86 8.51 -14.67
C ARG A 109 1.42 9.01 -14.62
N ILE A 110 1.18 10.26 -14.25
CA ILE A 110 -0.19 10.76 -14.02
C ILE A 110 -1.07 10.61 -15.28
N GLU A 111 -0.56 10.93 -16.47
CA GLU A 111 -1.33 10.79 -17.72
C GLU A 111 -1.69 9.34 -18.06
N GLU A 112 -0.78 8.39 -17.77
CA GLU A 112 -1.05 6.95 -17.89
C GLU A 112 -2.21 6.53 -16.95
N ILE A 113 -2.19 7.02 -15.71
CA ILE A 113 -3.20 6.73 -14.70
C ILE A 113 -4.55 7.32 -15.10
N ARG A 114 -4.57 8.59 -15.54
CA ARG A 114 -5.78 9.27 -16.03
C ARG A 114 -6.42 8.53 -17.20
N THR A 115 -5.61 8.15 -18.18
CA THR A 115 -6.06 7.38 -19.35
C THR A 115 -6.72 6.08 -18.94
N LYS A 116 -6.07 5.29 -18.06
CA LYS A 116 -6.62 4.02 -17.56
C LYS A 116 -7.93 4.21 -16.81
N ARG A 117 -8.02 5.21 -15.94
CA ARG A 117 -9.24 5.52 -15.19
C ARG A 117 -10.38 5.92 -16.12
N ARG A 118 -10.11 6.71 -17.16
CA ARG A 118 -11.09 7.10 -18.19
C ARG A 118 -11.60 5.90 -18.98
N THR A 119 -10.71 5.01 -19.42
CA THR A 119 -11.09 3.76 -20.10
C THR A 119 -12.02 2.92 -19.24
N VAL A 120 -11.70 2.79 -17.95
CA VAL A 120 -12.53 2.06 -16.99
C VAL A 120 -13.88 2.73 -16.78
N PHE A 121 -13.91 4.04 -16.56
CA PHE A 121 -15.13 4.80 -16.39
C PHE A 121 -16.07 4.58 -17.57
N ASN A 122 -15.58 4.82 -18.80
CA ASN A 122 -16.36 4.63 -20.02
C ASN A 122 -16.88 3.20 -20.15
N ARG A 123 -16.09 2.21 -19.73
CA ARG A 123 -16.51 0.81 -19.75
C ARG A 123 -17.62 0.51 -18.73
N TYR A 124 -17.60 1.13 -17.55
CA TYR A 124 -18.72 1.02 -16.60
C TYR A 124 -19.99 1.62 -17.18
N ILE A 125 -19.89 2.85 -17.71
CA ILE A 125 -21.04 3.55 -18.30
C ILE A 125 -21.63 2.74 -19.45
N GLU A 126 -20.81 2.27 -20.39
CA GLU A 126 -21.28 1.53 -21.55
C GLU A 126 -21.96 0.19 -21.17
N ASN A 127 -21.43 -0.53 -20.17
CA ASN A 127 -21.99 -1.82 -19.77
C ASN A 127 -23.24 -1.71 -18.88
N LEU A 128 -23.47 -0.56 -18.25
CA LEU A 128 -24.56 -0.38 -17.27
C LEU A 128 -25.63 0.61 -17.73
N LYS A 129 -25.47 1.26 -18.89
CA LYS A 129 -26.43 2.25 -19.41
C LYS A 129 -27.84 1.71 -19.61
N ASP A 130 -27.97 0.40 -19.85
CA ASP A 130 -29.24 -0.28 -20.10
C ASP A 130 -29.83 -0.91 -18.82
N VAL A 131 -29.26 -0.62 -17.64
CA VAL A 131 -29.76 -1.07 -16.32
C VAL A 131 -30.49 0.09 -15.63
N PRO A 132 -31.81 0.25 -15.82
CA PRO A 132 -32.55 1.46 -15.40
C PRO A 132 -32.62 1.64 -13.88
N GLU A 133 -32.41 0.59 -13.09
CA GLU A 133 -32.44 0.63 -11.63
C GLU A 133 -31.18 1.27 -11.03
N ILE A 134 -30.08 1.32 -11.79
CA ILE A 134 -28.82 1.91 -11.34
C ILE A 134 -28.72 3.34 -11.89
N VAL A 135 -28.56 4.31 -11.00
CA VAL A 135 -28.23 5.67 -11.39
C VAL A 135 -26.75 5.75 -11.69
N LEU A 136 -26.42 6.06 -12.94
CA LEU A 136 -25.04 6.23 -13.41
C LEU A 136 -24.50 7.64 -13.11
N PRO A 137 -23.18 7.78 -12.91
CA PRO A 137 -22.58 9.09 -12.74
C PRO A 137 -22.52 9.85 -14.07
N LEU A 138 -22.61 11.18 -14.00
CA LEU A 138 -22.41 12.08 -15.13
C LEU A 138 -20.95 12.54 -15.15
N ASN A 139 -20.31 12.49 -16.33
CA ASN A 139 -18.93 12.94 -16.52
C ASN A 139 -18.86 14.25 -17.31
N THR A 140 -19.39 15.33 -16.73
CA THR A 140 -19.51 16.63 -17.42
C THR A 140 -18.17 17.26 -17.76
N PHE A 141 -17.14 17.05 -16.94
CA PHE A 141 -15.85 17.75 -17.05
C PHE A 141 -14.66 16.82 -17.32
N ASP A 142 -14.92 15.60 -17.78
CA ASP A 142 -13.90 14.56 -17.98
C ASP A 142 -12.99 14.37 -16.76
N SER A 143 -13.63 14.11 -15.62
CA SER A 143 -12.98 14.06 -14.30
C SER A 143 -12.05 12.86 -14.14
N ASP A 144 -11.04 13.01 -13.30
CA ASP A 144 -10.17 11.90 -12.89
C ASP A 144 -10.85 11.07 -11.81
N TRP A 145 -11.62 10.06 -12.21
CA TRP A 145 -12.42 9.26 -11.29
C TRP A 145 -11.55 8.40 -10.37
N LEU A 146 -11.51 8.75 -9.07
CA LEU A 146 -10.93 7.91 -8.01
C LEU A 146 -11.62 6.55 -7.92
N ALA A 147 -12.95 6.59 -7.83
CA ALA A 147 -13.86 5.46 -7.83
C ALA A 147 -15.12 5.85 -8.59
N ILE A 148 -15.86 4.88 -9.13
CA ILE A 148 -17.06 5.17 -9.92
C ILE A 148 -18.26 5.14 -8.97
N ALA A 149 -18.96 6.26 -8.90
CA ALA A 149 -20.11 6.42 -8.02
C ALA A 149 -21.41 6.03 -8.71
N PHE A 150 -22.20 5.20 -8.05
CA PHE A 150 -23.50 4.73 -8.50
C PHE A 150 -24.54 4.92 -7.41
N MET A 151 -25.82 4.90 -7.76
CA MET A 151 -26.90 4.83 -6.77
C MET A 151 -27.88 3.70 -7.09
N TYR A 152 -28.36 3.02 -6.05
CA TYR A 152 -29.37 1.99 -6.15
C TYR A 152 -30.28 2.04 -4.92
N LYS A 153 -31.60 2.01 -5.12
CA LYS A 153 -32.60 2.22 -4.04
C LYS A 153 -32.47 1.21 -2.89
N ASN A 154 -32.18 -0.06 -3.22
CA ASN A 154 -31.90 -1.10 -2.22
C ASN A 154 -30.40 -1.39 -2.13
N ARG A 155 -29.57 -0.34 -1.98
CA ARG A 155 -28.10 -0.45 -1.97
C ARG A 155 -27.60 -1.61 -1.11
N MET A 156 -28.11 -1.78 0.10
CA MET A 156 -27.60 -2.79 1.03
C MET A 156 -27.72 -4.23 0.50
N SER A 157 -28.82 -4.58 -0.16
CA SER A 157 -28.95 -5.92 -0.75
C SER A 157 -27.96 -6.12 -1.89
N LEU A 158 -27.78 -5.09 -2.73
CA LEU A 158 -26.83 -5.13 -3.84
C LEU A 158 -25.39 -5.26 -3.35
N LEU A 159 -24.95 -4.46 -2.37
CA LEU A 159 -23.59 -4.56 -1.83
C LEU A 159 -23.34 -5.92 -1.19
N THR A 160 -24.29 -6.44 -0.43
CA THR A 160 -24.19 -7.78 0.18
C THR A 160 -24.03 -8.86 -0.88
N TYR A 161 -24.82 -8.78 -1.96
CA TYR A 161 -24.73 -9.69 -3.08
C TYR A 161 -23.36 -9.58 -3.79
N LEU A 162 -22.90 -8.37 -4.08
CA LEU A 162 -21.61 -8.12 -4.75
C LEU A 162 -20.43 -8.63 -3.93
N GLU A 163 -20.38 -8.33 -2.62
CA GLU A 163 -19.32 -8.80 -1.71
C GLU A 163 -19.32 -10.33 -1.57
N ALA A 164 -20.50 -10.97 -1.49
CA ALA A 164 -20.62 -12.43 -1.49
C ALA A 164 -20.10 -13.07 -2.79
N HIS A 165 -20.00 -12.29 -3.87
CA HIS A 165 -19.45 -12.70 -5.16
C HIS A 165 -18.04 -12.14 -5.42
N ASN A 166 -17.33 -11.75 -4.35
CA ASN A 166 -15.96 -11.22 -4.38
C ASN A 166 -15.79 -9.90 -5.15
N VAL A 167 -16.87 -9.15 -5.38
CA VAL A 167 -16.81 -7.79 -5.92
C VAL A 167 -16.79 -6.83 -4.74
N GLN A 168 -15.61 -6.29 -4.46
CA GLN A 168 -15.46 -5.33 -3.37
C GLN A 168 -16.18 -4.02 -3.68
N THR A 169 -16.90 -3.51 -2.68
CA THR A 169 -17.69 -2.29 -2.76
C THR A 169 -17.37 -1.34 -1.61
N ARG A 170 -17.75 -0.07 -1.75
CA ARG A 170 -17.76 0.88 -0.65
C ARG A 170 -19.05 1.68 -0.68
N VAL A 171 -19.53 2.11 0.48
CA VAL A 171 -20.52 3.20 0.53
C VAL A 171 -19.87 4.52 0.08
N CYS A 172 -20.66 5.52 -0.29
CA CYS A 172 -20.14 6.87 -0.58
C CYS A 172 -19.70 7.59 0.71
N PHE A 173 -18.54 7.20 1.25
CA PHE A 173 -17.89 7.77 2.43
C PHE A 173 -18.87 8.00 3.60
N ALA A 174 -18.90 9.20 4.18
CA ALA A 174 -19.84 9.58 5.22
C ALA A 174 -21.27 9.78 4.71
N GLY A 175 -21.49 9.89 3.39
CA GLY A 175 -22.75 10.33 2.81
C GLY A 175 -23.09 11.73 3.32
N ASN A 176 -24.12 11.84 4.16
CA ASN A 176 -24.41 13.06 4.88
C ASN A 176 -23.64 13.10 6.21
N VAL A 177 -22.56 13.87 6.25
CA VAL A 177 -21.70 14.00 7.44
C VAL A 177 -22.47 14.46 8.69
N THR A 178 -23.50 15.30 8.53
CA THR A 178 -24.31 15.85 9.64
C THR A 178 -25.20 14.80 10.33
N ARG A 179 -25.40 13.64 9.69
CA ARG A 179 -26.11 12.49 10.28
C ARG A 179 -25.22 11.71 11.26
N HIS A 180 -23.89 11.83 11.18
CA HIS A 180 -22.97 11.12 12.06
C HIS A 180 -22.91 11.75 13.46
N PRO A 181 -22.73 10.95 14.53
CA PRO A 181 -22.76 11.45 15.91
C PRO A 181 -21.82 12.63 16.18
N ALA A 182 -20.60 12.60 15.60
CA ALA A 182 -19.59 13.64 15.80
C ALA A 182 -20.00 15.01 15.24
N TYR A 183 -20.87 15.05 14.24
CA TYR A 183 -21.30 16.27 13.56
C TYR A 183 -22.78 16.57 13.74
N ARG A 184 -23.42 15.90 14.71
CA ARG A 184 -24.87 15.94 14.90
C ARG A 184 -25.39 17.35 15.23
N GLN A 185 -24.54 18.20 15.83
CA GLN A 185 -24.85 19.60 16.10
C GLN A 185 -25.12 20.44 14.83
N PHE A 186 -24.64 19.98 13.66
CA PHE A 186 -24.83 20.64 12.37
C PHE A 186 -25.96 20.02 11.54
N LEU A 187 -26.85 19.25 12.17
CA LEU A 187 -27.97 18.61 11.48
C LEU A 187 -28.84 19.64 10.76
N GLY A 188 -29.10 19.38 9.48
CA GLY A 188 -30.00 20.17 8.66
C GLY A 188 -30.72 19.32 7.61
N GLU A 189 -31.55 19.97 6.81
CA GLU A 189 -32.28 19.34 5.71
C GLU A 189 -31.42 19.32 4.44
N PHE A 190 -30.74 18.18 4.23
CA PHE A 190 -29.89 17.95 3.05
C PHE A 190 -30.38 16.74 2.27
N PRO A 191 -31.55 16.81 1.60
CA PRO A 191 -32.22 15.65 1.02
C PRO A 191 -31.38 14.91 -0.01
N ASN A 192 -30.56 15.63 -0.80
CA ASN A 192 -29.66 15.01 -1.77
C ASN A 192 -28.50 14.27 -1.08
N ALA A 193 -27.93 14.83 -0.01
CA ALA A 193 -26.88 14.18 0.77
C ALA A 193 -27.44 12.94 1.50
N ASP A 194 -28.68 13.03 2.00
CA ASP A 194 -29.38 11.89 2.60
C ASP A 194 -29.64 10.78 1.58
N ARG A 195 -30.04 11.15 0.37
CA ARG A 195 -30.21 10.19 -0.72
C ARG A 195 -28.89 9.51 -1.10
N ILE A 196 -27.78 10.26 -1.20
CA ILE A 196 -26.44 9.69 -1.41
C ILE A 196 -26.04 8.76 -0.26
N MET A 197 -26.34 9.14 0.99
CA MET A 197 -26.08 8.31 2.16
C MET A 197 -26.88 7.00 2.15
N ALA A 198 -28.12 7.03 1.66
CA ALA A 198 -29.00 5.86 1.61
C ALA A 198 -28.70 4.95 0.40
N GLU A 199 -28.50 5.54 -0.78
CA GLU A 199 -28.50 4.82 -2.07
C GLU A 199 -27.12 4.76 -2.73
N GLY A 200 -26.21 5.67 -2.39
CA GLY A 200 -24.91 5.85 -3.05
C GLY A 200 -23.87 4.80 -2.65
N PHE A 201 -23.14 4.28 -3.63
CA PHE A 201 -22.01 3.38 -3.46
C PHE A 201 -20.92 3.62 -4.51
N LEU A 202 -19.72 3.11 -4.24
CA LEU A 202 -18.54 3.24 -5.07
C LEU A 202 -18.06 1.86 -5.51
N LEU A 203 -17.69 1.75 -6.78
CA LEU A 203 -16.94 0.62 -7.32
C LEU A 203 -15.55 1.07 -7.74
N GLY A 204 -14.57 0.23 -7.43
CA GLY A 204 -13.18 0.45 -7.78
C GLY A 204 -12.93 0.35 -9.30
N PRO A 205 -11.94 1.10 -9.81
CA PRO A 205 -11.60 1.08 -11.22
C PRO A 205 -10.96 -0.24 -11.72
N ASN A 206 -10.65 -1.19 -10.84
CA ASN A 206 -9.97 -2.44 -11.22
C ASN A 206 -10.88 -3.69 -11.23
N LEU A 207 -12.20 -3.54 -10.99
CA LEU A 207 -13.10 -4.67 -10.66
C LEU A 207 -13.92 -5.23 -11.83
N LEU A 208 -13.77 -4.70 -13.05
CA LEU A 208 -14.65 -5.03 -14.18
C LEU A 208 -14.54 -6.47 -14.71
N SER A 209 -13.45 -7.20 -14.45
CA SER A 209 -13.36 -8.61 -14.83
C SER A 209 -14.32 -9.51 -14.03
N GLN A 210 -14.83 -9.03 -12.89
CA GLN A 210 -15.67 -9.79 -11.96
C GLN A 210 -17.16 -9.46 -12.07
N ILE A 211 -17.51 -8.23 -12.47
CA ILE A 211 -18.90 -7.75 -12.50
C ILE A 211 -19.72 -8.40 -13.60
N ARG A 212 -19.16 -8.61 -14.80
CA ARG A 212 -19.90 -9.20 -15.93
C ARG A 212 -20.43 -10.60 -15.61
N ARG A 213 -19.63 -11.45 -14.95
CA ARG A 213 -20.07 -12.80 -14.52
C ARG A 213 -21.14 -12.79 -13.43
N THR A 214 -21.29 -11.68 -12.71
CA THR A 214 -22.14 -11.56 -11.53
C THR A 214 -23.49 -10.98 -11.90
N ILE A 215 -23.56 -10.06 -12.87
CA ILE A 215 -24.81 -9.55 -13.45
C ILE A 215 -25.46 -10.60 -14.36
N ASP A 216 -24.68 -11.31 -15.20
CA ASP A 216 -25.19 -12.41 -16.06
C ASP A 216 -25.81 -13.58 -15.25
N ARG A 217 -25.60 -13.63 -13.92
CA ARG A 217 -26.19 -14.63 -13.01
C ARG A 217 -27.47 -14.16 -12.31
N VAL A 218 -27.78 -12.86 -12.36
CA VAL A 218 -29.00 -12.29 -11.77
C VAL A 218 -30.19 -12.48 -12.73
N ASP A 219 -29.94 -12.59 -14.04
CA ASP A 219 -30.99 -12.81 -15.05
C ASP A 219 -31.19 -14.29 -15.38
N GLY A 220 -31.71 -15.04 -14.41
CA GLY A 220 -32.19 -16.41 -14.59
C GLY A 220 -33.47 -16.57 -15.43
N GLU A 221 -33.88 -15.53 -16.17
CA GLU A 221 -35.00 -15.54 -17.11
C GLU A 221 -34.48 -15.08 -18.49
N PRO A 222 -34.76 -15.81 -19.58
CA PRO A 222 -34.14 -15.57 -20.88
C PRO A 222 -34.74 -14.33 -21.55
N ILE A 223 -34.00 -13.22 -21.56
CA ILE A 223 -34.27 -12.13 -22.51
C ILE A 223 -33.62 -12.52 -23.84
N GLY A 224 -34.47 -12.63 -24.86
CA GLY A 224 -34.17 -13.17 -26.18
C GLY A 224 -32.92 -12.61 -26.85
N SER A 225 -32.25 -13.53 -27.57
CA SER A 225 -31.30 -13.31 -28.67
C SER A 225 -30.96 -11.85 -29.01
N GLY A 226 -29.86 -11.33 -28.49
CA GLY A 226 -29.42 -9.97 -28.86
C GLY A 226 -27.96 -9.59 -28.57
N PHE A 227 -27.25 -10.25 -27.66
CA PHE A 227 -25.88 -9.83 -27.34
C PHE A 227 -24.84 -10.37 -28.35
N ARG A 228 -24.58 -9.59 -29.40
CA ARG A 228 -23.35 -9.76 -30.19
C ARG A 228 -22.13 -9.37 -29.35
N ARG A 229 -21.13 -10.27 -29.32
CA ARG A 229 -19.78 -10.01 -28.80
C ARG A 229 -19.12 -8.91 -29.64
N THR A 230 -18.81 -7.76 -29.03
CA THR A 230 -17.80 -6.85 -29.59
C THR A 230 -16.50 -7.07 -28.83
N GLN A 231 -15.59 -7.81 -29.46
CA GLN A 231 -14.21 -7.95 -29.02
C GLN A 231 -13.47 -6.72 -29.54
N VAL A 232 -13.31 -5.70 -28.71
CA VAL A 232 -12.39 -4.58 -29.02
C VAL A 232 -10.99 -5.06 -28.64
N ALA A 233 -10.26 -5.59 -29.63
CA ALA A 233 -8.83 -5.75 -29.54
C ALA A 233 -8.20 -4.35 -29.71
N LEU A 234 -7.37 -3.94 -28.75
CA LEU A 234 -6.45 -2.82 -28.96
C LEU A 234 -5.33 -3.34 -29.87
N GLU A 235 -5.36 -2.97 -31.14
CA GLU A 235 -4.22 -3.17 -32.04
C GLU A 235 -3.08 -2.23 -31.60
N GLY A 236 -1.90 -2.79 -31.28
CA GLY A 236 -0.66 -2.01 -31.15
C GLY A 236 0.20 -2.24 -29.90
N GLU A 237 -0.22 -3.00 -28.89
CA GLU A 237 0.67 -3.40 -27.79
C GLU A 237 1.14 -4.85 -27.96
N GLU A 238 2.46 -5.06 -28.09
CA GLU A 238 3.01 -6.40 -27.88
C GLU A 238 2.69 -6.86 -26.44
N PRO A 239 2.26 -8.13 -26.25
CA PRO A 239 1.88 -8.62 -24.94
C PRO A 239 3.11 -8.60 -24.01
N ARG A 240 3.10 -7.72 -23.00
CA ARG A 240 4.07 -7.77 -21.89
C ARG A 240 4.04 -9.17 -21.30
N SER A 241 5.17 -9.89 -21.37
CA SER A 241 5.24 -11.28 -20.92
C SER A 241 4.79 -11.38 -19.46
N ALA A 242 3.85 -12.29 -19.17
CA ALA A 242 3.34 -12.46 -17.83
C ALA A 242 4.49 -12.90 -16.90
N ARG A 243 4.70 -12.21 -15.79
CA ARG A 243 5.67 -12.62 -14.75
C ARG A 243 5.22 -13.97 -14.18
N VAL A 244 6.09 -14.98 -14.22
CA VAL A 244 5.74 -16.37 -13.84
C VAL A 244 6.46 -16.77 -12.56
N PHE A 245 5.70 -17.25 -11.57
CA PHE A 245 6.21 -17.84 -10.33
C PHE A 245 5.82 -19.31 -10.25
N ARG A 246 6.72 -20.14 -9.71
CA ARG A 246 6.51 -21.60 -9.58
C ARG A 246 7.13 -22.14 -8.29
N ILE A 247 6.47 -23.16 -7.74
CA ILE A 247 7.01 -23.99 -6.67
C ILE A 247 7.63 -25.23 -7.30
N CYS A 248 8.85 -25.51 -6.90
CA CYS A 248 9.66 -26.58 -7.43
C CYS A 248 10.29 -27.39 -6.30
N THR A 249 10.92 -28.49 -6.67
CA THR A 249 11.74 -29.31 -5.79
C THR A 249 13.13 -29.47 -6.38
N PHE A 250 14.15 -29.45 -5.53
CA PHE A 250 15.53 -29.71 -5.90
C PHE A 250 16.23 -30.57 -4.84
N THR A 251 17.39 -31.13 -5.17
CA THR A 251 18.21 -31.95 -4.26
C THR A 251 19.66 -31.43 -4.23
N GLY A 252 20.37 -31.70 -3.13
CA GLY A 252 21.79 -31.32 -2.95
C GLY A 252 22.04 -29.84 -2.69
N SER A 253 23.31 -29.46 -2.53
CA SER A 253 23.75 -28.08 -2.25
C SER A 253 23.57 -27.16 -3.46
N TRP A 254 23.32 -25.87 -3.25
CA TRP A 254 23.14 -24.91 -4.34
C TRP A 254 23.89 -23.62 -4.02
N ALA A 255 25.04 -23.39 -4.64
CA ALA A 255 25.83 -22.19 -4.36
C ALA A 255 25.24 -20.94 -5.04
N ILE A 256 25.67 -19.76 -4.60
CA ILE A 256 25.36 -18.50 -5.28
C ILE A 256 26.02 -18.50 -6.66
N ASN A 257 25.32 -17.97 -7.66
CA ASN A 257 25.61 -17.91 -9.09
C ASN A 257 25.63 -19.27 -9.81
N GLU A 258 25.27 -20.37 -9.14
CA GLU A 258 25.13 -21.66 -9.79
C GLU A 258 23.72 -21.89 -10.33
N THR A 259 23.67 -22.61 -11.45
CA THR A 259 22.43 -23.04 -12.08
C THR A 259 22.08 -24.45 -11.60
N LYS A 260 20.82 -24.66 -11.23
CA LYS A 260 20.29 -25.98 -10.87
C LYS A 260 18.99 -26.26 -11.60
N THR A 261 18.83 -27.52 -12.02
CA THR A 261 17.56 -28.02 -12.52
C THR A 261 16.63 -28.32 -11.36
N VAL A 262 15.45 -27.71 -11.38
CA VAL A 262 14.39 -27.93 -10.40
C VAL A 262 13.18 -28.56 -11.08
N THR A 263 12.36 -29.31 -10.34
CA THR A 263 11.16 -29.97 -10.85
C THR A 263 9.90 -29.30 -10.34
N PHE A 264 8.94 -28.97 -11.20
CA PHE A 264 7.68 -28.34 -10.79
C PHE A 264 6.80 -29.29 -9.98
N LYS A 265 6.30 -28.85 -8.83
CA LYS A 265 5.55 -29.71 -7.89
C LYS A 265 4.15 -30.10 -8.41
N TYR A 266 3.55 -29.31 -9.28
CA TYR A 266 2.16 -29.46 -9.74
C TYR A 266 2.02 -29.52 -11.27
N GLN A 267 3.11 -29.81 -11.99
CA GLN A 267 3.08 -29.93 -13.43
C GLN A 267 3.45 -31.36 -13.84
N THR A 268 2.46 -32.07 -14.38
CA THR A 268 2.61 -33.45 -14.85
C THR A 268 2.94 -33.52 -16.34
N SER A 269 2.70 -32.45 -17.11
CA SER A 269 3.05 -32.34 -18.52
C SER A 269 4.47 -31.85 -18.73
N THR A 270 5.17 -32.44 -19.70
CA THR A 270 6.52 -32.03 -20.09
C THR A 270 6.51 -30.72 -20.90
N PRO A 271 7.49 -29.80 -20.70
CA PRO A 271 8.59 -29.90 -19.74
C PRO A 271 8.15 -29.55 -18.32
N ASN A 272 8.38 -30.48 -17.37
CA ASN A 272 8.04 -30.33 -15.96
C ASN A 272 9.24 -29.89 -15.09
N THR A 273 10.32 -29.46 -15.72
CA THR A 273 11.53 -28.96 -15.05
C THR A 273 11.92 -27.58 -15.57
N ALA A 274 12.73 -26.86 -14.79
CA ALA A 274 13.33 -25.60 -15.19
C ALA A 274 14.78 -25.52 -14.74
N SER A 275 15.61 -24.86 -15.55
CA SER A 275 16.99 -24.51 -15.21
C SER A 275 17.00 -23.14 -14.54
N VAL A 276 17.47 -23.06 -13.29
CA VAL A 276 17.28 -21.92 -12.40
C VAL A 276 18.61 -21.45 -11.85
N VAL A 277 18.87 -20.15 -11.82
CA VAL A 277 20.08 -19.56 -11.23
C VAL A 277 19.82 -19.12 -9.80
N ASN A 278 20.71 -19.44 -8.87
CA ASN A 278 20.64 -18.91 -7.51
C ASN A 278 21.46 -17.63 -7.39
N LEU A 279 20.83 -16.49 -7.07
CA LEU A 279 21.54 -15.21 -6.92
C LEU A 279 21.64 -14.72 -5.47
N PHE A 280 21.06 -15.45 -4.50
CA PHE A 280 20.75 -14.87 -3.19
C PHE A 280 21.58 -15.45 -2.05
N PHE A 281 21.51 -16.76 -1.82
CA PHE A 281 22.15 -17.39 -0.66
C PHE A 281 22.57 -18.83 -0.96
N PRO A 282 23.70 -19.33 -0.43
CA PRO A 282 24.08 -20.71 -0.63
C PRO A 282 23.15 -21.63 0.17
N TYR A 283 22.66 -22.70 -0.46
CA TYR A 283 21.94 -23.76 0.23
C TYR A 283 22.90 -24.93 0.54
N PRO A 284 23.07 -25.34 1.81
CA PRO A 284 23.96 -26.44 2.17
C PRO A 284 23.45 -27.77 1.62
N ALA A 285 24.32 -28.77 1.52
CA ALA A 285 23.95 -30.08 0.97
C ALA A 285 22.86 -30.75 1.82
N SER A 286 21.72 -31.07 1.18
CA SER A 286 20.66 -31.90 1.74
C SER A 286 20.56 -33.19 0.94
N THR A 287 20.44 -34.32 1.64
CA THR A 287 20.16 -35.64 1.04
C THR A 287 18.70 -35.79 0.61
N ASN A 288 17.81 -34.96 1.16
CA ASN A 288 16.37 -34.99 0.87
C ASN A 288 15.98 -33.94 -0.18
N ALA A 289 14.96 -34.27 -0.98
CA ALA A 289 14.30 -33.31 -1.85
C ALA A 289 13.78 -32.14 -1.02
N THR A 290 14.18 -30.93 -1.42
CA THR A 290 13.84 -29.68 -0.76
C THR A 290 12.95 -28.88 -1.69
N ASP A 291 11.81 -28.41 -1.19
CA ASP A 291 10.97 -27.49 -1.93
C ASP A 291 11.70 -26.15 -2.12
N CYS A 292 11.45 -25.44 -3.22
CA CYS A 292 11.95 -24.08 -3.44
C CYS A 292 10.97 -23.26 -4.26
N ALA A 293 11.04 -21.94 -4.13
CA ALA A 293 10.27 -21.02 -4.96
C ALA A 293 11.17 -20.40 -6.04
N ILE A 294 10.66 -20.27 -7.26
CA ILE A 294 11.40 -19.67 -8.39
C ILE A 294 10.56 -18.63 -9.14
N ALA A 295 11.24 -17.62 -9.71
CA ALA A 295 10.65 -16.57 -10.54
C ALA A 295 11.26 -16.56 -11.93
N LYS A 296 10.44 -16.25 -12.94
CA LYS A 296 10.89 -16.02 -14.31
C LYS A 296 11.08 -14.53 -14.57
N ASP A 297 12.26 -14.19 -15.06
CA ASP A 297 12.59 -12.86 -15.58
C ASP A 297 13.05 -13.01 -17.04
N GLY A 298 12.33 -12.37 -17.97
CA GLY A 298 12.44 -12.65 -19.40
C GLY A 298 12.29 -14.15 -19.72
N THR A 299 13.37 -14.77 -20.19
CA THR A 299 13.43 -16.23 -20.47
C THR A 299 14.09 -17.03 -19.34
N ALA A 300 14.74 -16.38 -18.38
CA ALA A 300 15.56 -17.01 -17.35
C ALA A 300 14.81 -17.22 -16.03
N TRP A 301 15.15 -18.28 -15.30
CA TRP A 301 14.57 -18.57 -13.98
C TRP A 301 15.57 -18.34 -12.86
N HIS A 302 15.07 -17.85 -11.73
CA HIS A 302 15.86 -17.44 -10.59
C HIS A 302 15.29 -18.05 -9.30
N LEU A 303 16.15 -18.55 -8.42
CA LEU A 303 15.77 -19.03 -7.09
C LEU A 303 15.29 -17.85 -6.26
N ILE A 304 14.20 -17.99 -5.53
CA ILE A 304 13.70 -16.97 -4.60
C ILE A 304 13.91 -17.42 -3.16
N ASP A 305 13.53 -18.65 -2.84
CA ASP A 305 13.48 -19.13 -1.46
C ASP A 305 13.61 -20.66 -1.32
N VAL A 306 14.09 -21.12 -0.17
CA VAL A 306 14.22 -22.54 0.24
C VAL A 306 13.87 -22.72 1.74
N PRO A 307 13.00 -23.65 2.14
CA PRO A 307 12.68 -23.93 3.54
C PRO A 307 13.89 -24.51 4.32
N PHE A 308 14.17 -24.00 5.52
CA PHE A 308 15.22 -24.52 6.41
C PHE A 308 14.70 -25.66 7.32
N GLN A 309 15.54 -26.68 7.59
CA GLN A 309 15.28 -27.74 8.59
C GLN A 309 15.83 -27.35 9.99
N THR A 310 14.92 -27.18 10.95
CA THR A 310 15.05 -27.24 12.45
C THR A 310 16.14 -26.43 13.19
N ALA A 311 15.74 -25.72 14.27
CA ALA A 311 16.65 -25.05 15.23
C ALA A 311 16.83 -25.88 16.51
N THR A 312 17.94 -25.68 17.26
CA THR A 312 18.26 -26.39 18.53
C THR A 312 18.32 -25.44 19.75
N ALA A 313 17.81 -25.80 20.94
CA ALA A 313 17.87 -24.99 22.19
C ALA A 313 18.39 -25.80 23.40
N VAL A 314 19.06 -25.15 24.35
CA VAL A 314 19.69 -25.74 25.56
C VAL A 314 19.20 -25.01 26.82
N PHE A 315 18.85 -25.76 27.87
CA PHE A 315 18.43 -25.21 29.17
C PHE A 315 19.53 -25.35 30.24
N ILE A 316 19.74 -24.30 31.03
CA ILE A 316 20.70 -24.25 32.15
C ILE A 316 19.96 -23.81 33.42
N GLY A 317 20.18 -24.52 34.53
CA GLY A 317 19.56 -24.24 35.83
C GLY A 317 20.59 -23.88 36.90
N GLU A 318 20.17 -23.07 37.86
CA GLU A 318 21.00 -22.61 38.98
C GLU A 318 20.70 -23.43 40.24
N THR A 319 21.74 -23.85 40.95
CA THR A 319 21.64 -24.45 42.29
C THR A 319 22.48 -23.65 43.28
N ALA A 320 22.27 -23.87 44.59
CA ALA A 320 22.93 -23.12 45.67
C ALA A 320 24.47 -23.12 45.64
N THR A 321 25.10 -23.94 44.80
CA THR A 321 26.55 -24.04 44.62
C THR A 321 27.04 -23.72 43.20
N GLY A 322 26.17 -23.22 42.31
CA GLY A 322 26.53 -22.76 40.96
C GLY A 322 25.60 -23.23 39.83
N ILE A 323 25.90 -22.75 38.62
CA ILE A 323 25.16 -23.01 37.36
C ILE A 323 25.55 -24.37 36.77
N ARG A 324 24.59 -25.23 36.41
CA ARG A 324 24.84 -26.52 35.73
C ARG A 324 23.88 -26.74 34.56
N VAL A 325 24.34 -27.40 33.49
CA VAL A 325 23.51 -27.86 32.35
C VAL A 325 22.65 -29.04 32.83
N VAL A 326 21.32 -28.91 32.76
CA VAL A 326 20.38 -29.85 33.44
C VAL A 326 19.85 -30.95 32.51
N SER A 327 20.09 -30.89 31.20
CA SER A 327 19.68 -31.94 30.26
C SER A 327 20.57 -31.97 29.01
N THR A 328 21.05 -33.17 28.64
CA THR A 328 21.57 -33.50 27.30
C THR A 328 20.54 -34.26 26.46
N ALA A 329 19.29 -34.37 26.92
CA ALA A 329 18.22 -34.92 26.11
C ALA A 329 17.89 -33.90 25.01
N THR A 330 18.12 -34.31 23.77
CA THR A 330 17.83 -33.57 22.55
C THR A 330 16.33 -33.26 22.48
N GLN A 331 15.91 -32.16 23.08
CA GLN A 331 14.61 -31.56 22.83
C GLN A 331 14.79 -30.08 22.67
N THR A 332 14.47 -29.62 21.48
CA THR A 332 14.43 -28.21 21.19
C THR A 332 13.00 -27.75 21.12
N ALA A 333 12.57 -27.13 22.21
CA ALA A 333 11.56 -26.11 22.14
C ALA A 333 12.26 -24.81 21.70
N VAL A 334 12.03 -24.38 20.46
CA VAL A 334 12.02 -22.95 20.15
C VAL A 334 10.57 -22.61 19.88
N ALA A 335 10.15 -21.59 20.63
CA ALA A 335 8.84 -20.96 20.69
C ALA A 335 8.09 -20.97 19.37
N ASP A 336 6.76 -21.07 19.47
CA ASP A 336 5.83 -20.95 18.36
C ASP A 336 6.38 -19.99 17.30
N VAL A 337 6.73 -20.54 16.14
CA VAL A 337 6.93 -19.70 14.96
C VAL A 337 5.54 -19.16 14.68
N LEU A 338 5.30 -17.91 15.08
CA LEU A 338 4.06 -17.23 14.70
C LEU A 338 4.16 -16.91 13.21
N ILE A 339 3.77 -17.88 12.38
CA ILE A 339 3.59 -17.67 10.94
C ILE A 339 2.27 -16.91 10.79
N ALA A 340 2.34 -15.60 10.89
CA ALA A 340 1.27 -14.74 10.44
C ALA A 340 1.33 -14.68 8.91
N ALA A 341 0.62 -15.60 8.25
CA ALA A 341 0.36 -15.50 6.82
C ALA A 341 -0.85 -14.61 6.63
N THR A 342 -0.61 -13.35 6.26
CA THR A 342 -1.70 -12.46 5.87
C THR A 342 -1.75 -12.42 4.35
N LEU A 343 -2.84 -12.93 3.78
CA LEU A 343 -3.11 -12.82 2.36
C LEU A 343 -3.45 -11.35 2.07
N ASN A 344 -2.53 -10.63 1.44
CA ASN A 344 -2.84 -9.31 0.94
C ASN A 344 -3.57 -9.46 -0.40
N THR A 345 -4.90 -9.37 -0.35
CA THR A 345 -5.78 -9.52 -1.50
C THR A 345 -5.69 -8.33 -2.48
N SER A 346 -5.00 -7.25 -2.10
CA SER A 346 -4.77 -6.06 -2.93
C SER A 346 -3.72 -6.29 -4.03
N ASN A 347 -2.91 -7.35 -3.91
CA ASN A 347 -1.78 -7.64 -4.80
C ASN A 347 -1.52 -9.15 -4.97
N CYS A 348 -2.44 -10.01 -4.50
CA CYS A 348 -2.29 -11.48 -4.46
C CYS A 348 -0.93 -11.93 -3.89
N SER A 349 -0.40 -11.23 -2.88
CA SER A 349 0.85 -11.60 -2.23
C SER A 349 0.57 -12.18 -0.85
N ILE A 350 1.18 -13.32 -0.54
CA ILE A 350 1.24 -13.84 0.82
C ILE A 350 2.46 -13.16 1.48
N ILE A 351 2.22 -12.38 2.53
CA ILE A 351 3.30 -11.87 3.38
C ILE A 351 3.53 -12.92 4.45
N VAL A 352 4.70 -13.56 4.41
CA VAL A 352 5.18 -14.42 5.49
C VAL A 352 6.26 -13.64 6.21
N SER A 353 5.91 -13.03 7.34
CA SER A 353 6.90 -12.39 8.20
C SER A 353 7.49 -13.41 9.16
N ARG A 354 8.81 -13.63 9.08
CA ARG A 354 9.56 -14.41 10.06
C ARG A 354 10.38 -13.46 10.91
N THR A 355 10.02 -13.30 12.17
CA THR A 355 10.86 -12.58 13.13
C THR A 355 11.78 -13.59 13.81
N GLN A 356 13.10 -13.41 13.70
CA GLN A 356 14.08 -14.19 14.44
C GLN A 356 14.80 -13.25 15.41
N ALA A 357 14.61 -13.45 16.70
CA ALA A 357 15.41 -12.77 17.72
C ALA A 357 16.65 -13.64 17.98
N THR A 358 17.83 -13.16 17.62
CA THR A 358 19.10 -13.74 18.09
C THR A 358 19.60 -12.85 19.21
N VAL A 359 19.64 -13.36 20.44
CA VAL A 359 20.28 -12.68 21.57
C VAL A 359 21.69 -13.24 21.70
N SER A 360 22.71 -12.40 21.57
CA SER A 360 24.07 -12.73 22.01
C SER A 360 24.23 -12.25 23.45
N LEU A 361 24.49 -13.17 24.39
CA LEU A 361 24.78 -12.85 25.78
C LEU A 361 26.31 -12.80 25.97
N THR A 362 26.85 -11.62 26.24
CA THR A 362 28.23 -11.47 26.76
C THR A 362 28.13 -11.23 28.26
N VAL A 363 28.64 -12.17 29.06
CA VAL A 363 28.72 -12.00 30.52
C VAL A 363 29.85 -11.05 30.83
N LEU A 364 29.54 -9.79 31.17
CA LEU A 364 30.48 -8.88 31.81
C LEU A 364 30.26 -8.94 33.32
N GLN A 365 31.38 -9.05 34.06
CA GLN A 365 31.44 -9.21 35.51
C GLN A 365 30.36 -8.40 36.24
N SER A 366 29.56 -9.07 37.06
CA SER A 366 28.56 -8.43 37.91
C SER A 366 28.79 -8.79 39.37
N THR A 367 28.78 -7.77 40.22
CA THR A 367 28.47 -7.85 41.65
C THR A 367 27.29 -6.93 41.96
N ALA A 368 26.15 -7.12 41.27
CA ALA A 368 24.87 -6.58 41.73
C ALA A 368 23.66 -7.31 41.11
N THR A 369 22.62 -7.43 41.93
CA THR A 369 21.33 -8.07 41.69
C THR A 369 20.49 -7.37 40.62
N ALA A 370 20.08 -8.17 39.63
CA ALA A 370 19.17 -7.90 38.49
C ALA A 370 19.80 -7.21 37.25
N VAL A 371 19.64 -7.87 36.10
CA VAL A 371 19.91 -7.33 34.75
C VAL A 371 18.57 -7.17 34.03
N PHE A 372 18.22 -5.93 33.65
CA PHE A 372 17.12 -5.66 32.70
C PHE A 372 17.71 -5.51 31.29
N VAL A 373 17.09 -6.12 30.29
CA VAL A 373 17.46 -5.97 28.88
C VAL A 373 16.43 -5.10 28.18
N ALA A 374 16.83 -3.91 27.74
CA ALA A 374 16.07 -3.06 26.81
C ALA A 374 16.63 -3.22 25.40
N SER A 375 15.79 -3.47 24.39
CA SER A 375 16.22 -3.53 23.00
C SER A 375 15.58 -2.39 22.19
N THR A 376 16.41 -1.47 21.71
CA THR A 376 16.09 -0.51 20.64
C THR A 376 16.75 -0.98 19.35
N TYR A 377 15.99 -1.19 18.27
CA TYR A 377 16.60 -1.34 16.94
C TYR A 377 15.78 -0.67 15.84
N THR A 378 16.50 0.15 15.09
CA THR A 378 16.17 0.75 13.80
C THR A 378 17.05 0.02 12.78
N ALA A 379 16.53 -0.38 11.61
CA ALA A 379 17.38 -0.67 10.45
C ALA A 379 16.63 -0.49 9.13
N SER A 380 17.24 0.33 8.29
CA SER A 380 16.89 0.69 6.91
C SER A 380 17.58 -0.23 5.90
N PHE A 381 17.27 0.02 4.62
CA PHE A 381 17.97 -0.33 3.37
C PHE A 381 17.57 -1.66 2.69
N VAL A 382 17.63 -1.84 1.37
CA VAL A 382 17.72 -0.99 0.17
C VAL A 382 17.33 -1.93 -0.99
N ARG A 383 16.63 -1.40 -2.00
CA ARG A 383 16.33 -2.11 -3.26
C ARG A 383 17.54 -2.07 -4.19
N PHE A 384 17.92 -3.22 -4.77
CA PHE A 384 18.61 -3.22 -6.06
C PHE A 384 17.58 -3.23 -7.20
N LYS A 385 17.86 -2.41 -8.22
CA LYS A 385 17.17 -2.32 -9.50
C LYS A 385 18.11 -2.92 -10.54
N VAL A 386 17.64 -3.83 -11.38
CA VAL A 386 18.06 -3.88 -12.79
C VAL A 386 16.81 -4.19 -13.62
N THR A 387 16.75 -3.52 -14.77
CA THR A 387 15.63 -3.21 -15.70
C THR A 387 14.54 -4.23 -15.91
#